data_AF-A0A6M8VVU0-F1
#
_entry.id   AF-A0A6M8VVU0-F1
#
_cell.length_a   1.000
_cell.length_b   1.000
_cell.length_c   1.000
_cell.angle_alpha   90.00
_cell.angle_beta   90.00
_cell.angle_gamma   90.00
#
_symmetry.space_group_name_H-M   'P 1'
#
loop_
_entity.id
_entity.type
_entity.pdbx_description
1 polymer ?
#
loop_
_entity_poly.entity_id
_entity_poly.type
_entity_poly.pdbx_seq_one_letter_code
_entity_poly.pdbx_strand_id
1 'polypeptide(L)' 'MFCGYNAVAELRFVQAPEAFLPQKPLEKARPPLPEEKKRQIHEMVEGAGIEDAELRAALERLGEGVFSQYRES' A
#
# COMPACT_ATOMS: atom_id res chain seq x y z
N MET A 1 31.32 26.53 -39.98
CA MET A 1 30.15 25.67 -40.13
C MET A 1 29.54 25.51 -38.75
N PHE A 2 28.48 26.26 -38.45
CA PHE A 2 27.88 26.37 -37.11
C PHE A 2 26.68 25.40 -37.07
N CYS A 3 26.81 24.29 -36.36
CA CYS A 3 25.69 23.38 -36.12
C CYS A 3 24.84 23.97 -34.99
N GLY A 4 24.00 24.96 -35.33
CA GLY A 4 23.02 25.53 -34.42
C GLY A 4 22.07 24.44 -33.95
N TYR A 5 21.97 24.27 -32.64
CA TYR A 5 20.99 23.41 -32.00
C TYR A 5 19.59 23.84 -32.47
N ASN A 6 18.91 23.00 -33.25
CA ASN A 6 17.49 23.20 -33.54
C ASN A 6 16.76 23.10 -32.20
N ALA A 7 16.14 24.23 -31.85
CA ALA A 7 15.32 24.47 -30.68
C ALA A 7 14.60 23.21 -30.19
N VAL A 8 14.68 22.99 -28.88
CA VAL A 8 13.78 22.12 -28.11
C VAL A 8 12.37 22.36 -28.63
N ALA A 9 11.83 21.39 -29.38
CA ALA A 9 10.48 21.46 -29.89
C ALA A 9 9.54 21.73 -28.70
N GLU A 10 8.73 22.77 -28.81
CA GLU A 10 7.79 23.21 -27.78
C GLU A 10 6.91 22.04 -27.30
N LEU A 11 7.26 21.46 -26.16
CA LEU A 11 6.40 20.50 -25.49
C LEU A 11 5.20 21.26 -24.90
N ARG A 12 4.07 21.21 -25.59
CA ARG A 12 2.79 21.69 -25.06
C ARG A 12 2.15 20.59 -24.21
N PHE A 13 2.15 20.77 -22.90
CA PHE A 13 1.40 19.92 -21.98
C PHE A 13 -0.08 20.31 -22.05
N VAL A 14 -0.89 19.48 -22.69
CA VAL A 14 -2.36 19.59 -22.67
C VAL A 14 -2.87 18.65 -21.59
N GLN A 15 -3.63 19.19 -20.63
CA GLN A 15 -4.29 18.36 -19.62
C GLN A 15 -5.36 17.52 -20.32
N ALA A 16 -5.25 16.19 -20.25
CA ALA A 16 -6.29 15.31 -20.74
C ALA A 16 -7.58 15.55 -19.93
N PRO A 17 -8.78 15.55 -20.56
CA PRO A 17 -10.04 15.65 -19.84
C PRO A 17 -10.14 14.54 -18.79
N GLU A 18 -10.75 14.81 -17.63
CA GLU A 18 -10.83 13.85 -16.50
C GLU A 18 -11.40 12.48 -16.88
N ALA A 19 -12.19 12.39 -17.95
CA ALA A 19 -12.69 11.15 -18.53
C ALA A 19 -11.59 10.16 -18.99
N PHE A 20 -10.36 10.65 -19.18
CA PHE A 20 -9.18 9.84 -19.54
C PHE A 20 -8.30 9.51 -18.34
N LEU A 21 -8.63 9.98 -17.13
CA LEU A 21 -7.93 9.51 -15.94
C LEU A 21 -8.27 8.02 -15.78
N PRO A 22 -7.26 7.13 -15.70
CA PRO A 22 -7.53 5.74 -15.40
C PRO A 22 -8.29 5.71 -14.07
N GLN A 23 -9.54 5.24 -14.11
CA GLN A 23 -10.29 4.99 -12.89
C GLN A 23 -9.43 4.06 -12.05
N LYS A 24 -9.05 4.51 -10.86
CA LYS A 24 -8.23 3.73 -9.93
C LYS A 24 -8.88 2.34 -9.85
N PRO A 25 -8.17 1.24 -10.13
CA PRO A 25 -8.77 -0.08 -10.01
C PRO A 25 -9.37 -0.16 -8.61
N LEU A 26 -10.64 -0.53 -8.51
CA LEU A 26 -11.26 -0.83 -7.22
C LEU A 26 -10.35 -1.86 -6.54
N GLU A 27 -9.65 -1.46 -5.48
CA GLU A 27 -8.84 -2.38 -4.70
C GLU A 27 -9.77 -3.50 -4.25
N LYS A 28 -9.55 -4.71 -4.77
CA LYS A 28 -10.37 -5.87 -4.40
C LYS A 28 -10.30 -6.01 -2.89
N ALA A 29 -11.46 -6.14 -2.24
CA ALA A 29 -11.51 -6.41 -0.81
C ALA A 29 -10.67 -7.67 -0.53
N ARG A 30 -9.63 -7.52 0.30
CA ARG A 30 -8.72 -8.62 0.60
C ARG A 30 -9.47 -9.69 1.41
N PRO A 31 -9.19 -10.98 1.18
CA PRO A 31 -9.80 -12.03 1.97
C PRO A 31 -9.40 -11.87 3.43
N PRO A 32 -10.31 -12.12 4.39
CA PRO A 32 -9.99 -12.04 5.80
C PRO A 32 -8.88 -13.04 6.17
N LEU A 33 -8.03 -12.65 7.12
CA LEU A 33 -6.96 -13.49 7.63
C LEU A 33 -7.55 -14.71 8.36
N PRO A 34 -7.03 -15.93 8.16
CA PRO A 34 -7.47 -17.12 8.92
C PRO A 34 -7.34 -16.92 10.43
N GLU A 35 -8.29 -17.45 11.21
CA GLU A 35 -8.32 -17.30 12.67
C GLU A 35 -7.07 -17.83 13.38
N GLU A 36 -6.46 -18.89 12.84
CA GLU A 36 -5.20 -19.44 13.36
C GLU A 36 -4.04 -18.42 13.30
N LYS A 37 -4.01 -17.59 12.24
CA LYS A 37 -2.99 -16.56 12.07
C LYS A 37 -3.23 -15.35 12.97
N LYS A 38 -4.50 -14.99 13.19
CA LYS A 38 -4.84 -13.96 14.19
C LYS A 38 -4.40 -14.36 15.59
N ARG A 39 -4.61 -15.64 15.96
CA ARG A 39 -4.13 -16.17 17.24
C ARG A 39 -2.61 -16.11 17.37
N GLN A 40 -1.86 -16.49 16.33
CA GLN A 40 -0.40 -16.36 16.33
C GLN A 40 0.05 -14.91 16.55
N ILE A 41 -0.58 -13.94 15.89
CA ILE A 41 -0.26 -12.51 16.06
C ILE A 41 -0.53 -12.09 17.51
N HIS A 42 -1.70 -12.44 18.04
CA HIS A 42 -2.08 -12.11 19.42
C HIS A 42 -1.08 -12.69 20.44
N GLU A 43 -0.71 -13.97 20.31
CA GLU A 43 0.27 -14.63 21.18
C GLU A 43 1.65 -13.98 21.11
N MET A 44 2.09 -13.56 19.91
CA MET A 44 3.36 -12.84 19.75
C MET A 44 3.36 -11.48 20.43
N VAL A 45 2.25 -10.74 20.34
CA VAL A 45 2.12 -9.41 20.93
C VAL A 45 1.99 -9.51 22.46
N GLU A 46 1.22 -10.46 22.97
CA GLU A 46 1.14 -10.74 24.42
C GLU A 46 2.50 -11.20 24.98
N GLY A 47 3.20 -12.08 24.26
CA GLY A 47 4.53 -12.57 24.64
C GLY A 47 5.62 -11.49 24.64
N ALA A 48 5.40 -10.36 23.97
CA ALA A 48 6.32 -9.22 23.97
C ALA A 48 6.25 -8.38 25.27
N GLY A 49 5.30 -8.67 26.18
CA GLY A 49 5.19 -7.99 27.46
C GLY A 49 4.72 -6.54 27.36
N ILE A 50 3.89 -6.23 26.36
CA ILE A 50 3.43 -4.87 26.09
C ILE A 50 2.25 -4.51 27.00
N GLU A 51 2.53 -3.67 28.00
CA GLU A 51 1.54 -3.21 28.98
C GLU A 51 0.55 -2.21 28.39
N ASP A 52 0.99 -1.41 27.42
CA ASP A 52 0.16 -0.40 26.75
C ASP A 52 -0.88 -1.05 25.82
N ALA A 53 -2.16 -0.84 26.12
CA ALA A 53 -3.28 -1.40 25.39
C ALA A 53 -3.46 -0.81 23.98
N GLU A 54 -3.19 0.48 23.79
CA GLU A 54 -3.29 1.12 22.47
C GLU A 54 -2.18 0.63 21.55
N LEU A 55 -0.96 0.52 22.07
CA LEU A 55 0.18 -0.03 21.35
C LEU A 55 -0.07 -1.48 20.94
N ARG A 56 -0.66 -2.28 21.84
CA ARG A 56 -1.03 -3.67 21.56
C ARG A 56 -1.98 -3.78 20.37
N ALA A 57 -3.07 -3.00 20.41
CA ALA A 57 -4.07 -2.98 19.34
C ALA A 57 -3.47 -2.47 18.01
N ALA A 58 -2.56 -1.50 18.06
CA ALA A 58 -1.87 -1.01 16.87
C ALA A 58 -0.99 -2.10 16.23
N LEU A 59 -0.27 -2.87 17.05
CA LEU A 59 0.60 -3.96 16.60
C LEU A 59 -0.19 -5.14 16.04
N GLU A 60 -1.31 -5.49 16.65
CA GLU A 60 -2.21 -6.53 16.11
C GLU A 60 -2.72 -6.14 14.73
N ARG A 61 -3.21 -4.90 14.56
CA ARG A 61 -3.66 -4.38 13.25
C ARG A 61 -2.53 -4.37 12.21
N LEU A 62 -1.32 -4.00 12.62
CA LEU A 62 -0.15 -4.01 11.75
C LEU A 62 0.18 -5.44 11.31
N GLY A 63 0.19 -6.39 12.24
CA GLY A 63 0.40 -7.81 11.96
C GLY A 63 -0.63 -8.33 10.95
N GLU A 64 -1.91 -8.07 11.18
CA GLU A 64 -2.98 -8.46 10.25
C GLU A 64 -2.76 -7.88 8.84
N GLY A 65 -2.37 -6.60 8.76
CA GLY A 65 -2.06 -5.92 7.51
C GLY A 65 -0.90 -6.57 6.75
N VAL A 66 0.21 -6.87 7.42
CA VAL A 66 1.40 -7.49 6.82
C VAL A 66 1.13 -8.91 6.36
N PHE A 67 0.49 -9.74 7.21
CA PHE A 67 0.17 -11.12 6.85
C PHE A 67 -0.86 -11.21 5.71
N SER A 68 -1.75 -10.23 5.55
CA SER A 68 -2.66 -10.18 4.41
C SER A 68 -1.94 -9.98 3.07
N GLN A 69 -0.79 -9.31 3.06
CA GLN A 69 -0.02 -9.01 1.84
C GLN A 69 0.82 -10.20 1.37
N TYR A 70 1.38 -10.96 2.31
CA TYR A 70 2.28 -12.09 2.02
C TYR A 70 1.59 -13.29 1.36
N ARG A 71 0.25 -13.29 1.27
CA ARG A 71 -0.54 -14.37 0.66
C ARG A 71 -0.63 -14.26 -0.87
N GLU A 72 -0.27 -13.10 -1.45
CA GLU A 72 -0.35 -12.84 -2.89
C GLU A 72 0.99 -12.92 -3.64
N SER A 73 2.10 -13.17 -2.92
CA SER A 73 3.46 -13.38 -3.47
C SER A 73 3.85 -14.86 -3.48
#